data_AF-A0A0R2HFQ7-F1
#
_entry.id   AF-A0A0R2HFQ7-F1
#
_cell.length_a   1.000
_cell.length_b   1.000
_cell.length_c   1.000
_cell.angle_alpha   90.00
_cell.angle_beta   90.00
_cell.angle_gamma   90.00
#
_symmetry.space_group_name_H-M   'P 1'
#
loop_
_entity.id
_entity.type
_entity.pdbx_description
1 polymer ?
#
loop_
_entity_poly.entity_id
_entity_poly.type
_entity_poly.pdbx_seq_one_letter_code
_entity_poly.pdbx_strand_id
1 'polypeptide(L)'
;MVKLIPLWSYPVIFQGSRELFLEVIINIVMMMPLGFLLPLATRLKTNSAVALFGFLFSLSIECSQFIFMKGWFEIDDMIHNTLGIVLGYMIYKKLKR
;
A
#
# COMPACT_ATOMS: atom_id res chain seq x y z
N MET A 1 -5.05 8.89 -17.43
CA MET A 1 -4.25 7.83 -16.77
C MET A 1 -4.70 7.68 -15.32
N VAL A 2 -5.96 7.25 -15.12
CA VAL A 2 -6.55 7.08 -13.78
C VAL A 2 -7.43 5.84 -13.83
N LYS A 3 -7.28 4.94 -12.86
CA LYS A 3 -8.14 3.77 -12.66
C LYS A 3 -8.76 3.83 -11.28
N LEU A 4 -10.05 4.17 -11.26
CA LEU A 4 -10.83 4.35 -10.03
C LEU A 4 -11.70 3.13 -9.69
N ILE A 5 -11.61 2.06 -10.48
CA ILE A 5 -12.37 0.84 -10.20
C ILE A 5 -11.55 0.04 -9.18
N PRO A 6 -12.04 -0.16 -7.94
CA PRO A 6 -11.32 -0.97 -6.97
C PRO A 6 -11.32 -2.44 -7.39
N LEU A 7 -10.20 -3.10 -7.13
CA LEU A 7 -9.90 -4.50 -7.43
C LEU A 7 -10.00 -4.83 -8.93
N TRP A 8 -9.85 -3.85 -9.82
CA TRP A 8 -9.92 -4.08 -11.27
C TRP A 8 -8.79 -4.99 -11.79
N SER A 9 -7.64 -5.01 -11.09
CA SER A 9 -6.48 -5.84 -11.42
C SER A 9 -6.75 -7.34 -11.20
N TYR A 10 -7.62 -7.68 -10.26
CA TYR A 10 -7.82 -9.07 -9.80
C TYR A 10 -8.43 -10.00 -10.87
N PRO A 11 -9.51 -9.62 -11.59
CA PRO A 11 -10.02 -10.45 -12.69
C PRO A 11 -8.95 -10.78 -13.74
N VAL A 12 -8.06 -9.84 -14.04
CA VAL A 12 -6.97 -10.02 -15.02
C VAL A 12 -5.86 -10.91 -14.46
N ILE A 13 -5.55 -10.78 -13.17
CA ILE A 13 -4.65 -11.69 -12.45
C ILE A 13 -5.19 -13.12 -12.49
N PHE A 14 -6.49 -13.32 -12.26
CA PHE A 14 -7.12 -14.65 -12.31
C PHE A 14 -7.14 -15.24 -13.73
N GLN A 15 -7.08 -14.41 -14.76
CA GLN A 15 -6.89 -14.85 -16.15
C GLN A 15 -5.43 -15.20 -16.49
N GLY A 16 -4.50 -15.02 -15.54
CA GLY A 16 -3.10 -15.46 -15.66
C GLY A 16 -2.09 -14.33 -15.81
N SER A 17 -2.46 -13.06 -15.60
CA SER A 17 -1.50 -11.95 -15.65
C SER A 17 -0.51 -12.01 -14.48
N ARG A 18 0.72 -12.41 -14.78
CA ARG A 18 1.83 -12.45 -13.82
C ARG A 18 2.35 -11.06 -13.47
N GLU A 19 2.28 -10.13 -14.42
CA GLU A 19 2.77 -8.76 -14.24
C GLU A 19 1.97 -8.03 -13.16
N LEU A 20 0.64 -7.99 -13.30
CA LEU A 20 -0.26 -7.39 -12.30
C LEU A 20 -0.15 -8.10 -10.95
N PHE A 21 0.04 -9.42 -10.93
CA PHE A 21 0.25 -10.16 -9.69
C PHE A 21 1.53 -9.71 -8.98
N LEU A 22 2.63 -9.56 -9.72
CA LEU A 22 3.89 -9.08 -9.17
C LEU A 22 3.79 -7.62 -8.72
N GLU A 23 3.09 -6.75 -9.45
CA GLU A 23 2.83 -5.36 -9.06
C GLU A 23 2.14 -5.28 -7.70
N VAL A 24 1.06 -6.05 -7.50
CA VAL A 24 0.36 -6.13 -6.21
C VAL A 24 1.30 -6.56 -5.08
N ILE A 25 2.09 -7.62 -5.30
CA ILE A 25 3.01 -8.12 -4.28
C ILE A 25 4.12 -7.11 -3.97
N ILE A 26 4.68 -6.47 -4.99
CA ILE A 26 5.73 -5.47 -4.84
C ILE A 26 5.20 -4.25 -4.08
N ASN A 27 4.01 -3.74 -4.39
CA ASN A 27 3.39 -2.61 -3.69
C ASN A 27 3.22 -2.91 -2.19
N ILE A 28 2.73 -4.10 -1.84
CA ILE A 28 2.61 -4.53 -0.45
C ILE A 28 3.99 -4.60 0.22
N VAL A 29 4.94 -5.33 -0.37
CA VAL A 29 6.28 -5.55 0.21
C VAL A 29 7.06 -4.25 0.36
N MET A 30 6.99 -3.36 -0.62
CA MET A 30 7.65 -2.06 -0.62
C MET A 30 7.24 -1.20 0.58
N MET A 31 5.98 -1.33 1.02
CA MET A 31 5.42 -0.55 2.12
C MET A 31 5.59 -1.19 3.51
N MET A 32 5.93 -2.47 3.60
CA MET A 32 6.12 -3.14 4.90
C MET A 32 7.22 -2.50 5.78
N PRO A 33 8.42 -2.13 5.26
CA PRO A 33 9.44 -1.48 6.08
C PRO A 33 8.95 -0.18 6.71
N LEU A 34 8.19 0.63 5.97
CA LEU A 34 7.60 1.86 6.48
C LEU A 34 6.63 1.57 7.63
N GLY A 35 5.73 0.60 7.44
CA GLY A 35 4.79 0.18 8.48
C GLY A 35 5.48 -0.35 9.75
N PHE A 36 6.58 -1.08 9.59
CA PHE A 36 7.38 -1.59 10.69
C PHE A 36 8.07 -0.46 11.49
N LEU A 37 8.65 0.52 10.78
CA LEU A 37 9.38 1.63 11.39
C LEU A 37 8.44 2.72 11.95
N LEU A 38 7.21 2.79 11.48
CA LEU A 38 6.24 3.84 11.86
C LEU A 38 6.08 4.05 13.38
N PRO A 39 5.94 3.00 14.22
CA PRO A 39 5.76 3.17 15.67
C PRO A 39 7.07 3.39 16.43
N LEU A 40 8.22 3.23 15.75
CA LEU A 40 9.55 3.58 16.25
C LEU A 40 9.83 5.07 16.00
N ALA A 41 9.41 5.59 14.85
CA ALA A 41 9.61 6.99 14.46
C ALA A 41 8.51 7.94 14.95
N THR A 42 7.31 7.41 15.28
CA THR A 42 6.14 8.23 15.61
C THR A 42 5.40 7.73 16.85
N ARG A 43 4.38 8.48 17.28
CA ARG A 43 3.45 8.06 18.35
C ARG A 43 2.29 7.20 17.84
N LEU A 44 2.24 6.89 16.54
CA LEU A 44 1.17 6.08 15.96
C LEU A 44 1.34 4.60 16.36
N LYS A 45 0.49 4.15 17.29
CA LYS A 45 0.56 2.81 17.89
C LYS A 45 -0.81 2.11 17.94
N THR A 46 -1.80 2.61 17.23
CA THR A 46 -3.12 1.96 17.09
C THR A 46 -3.30 1.46 15.67
N ASN A 47 -4.00 0.34 15.49
CA ASN A 47 -4.24 -0.22 14.16
C ASN A 47 -4.96 0.78 13.24
N SER A 48 -5.94 1.53 13.77
CA SER A 48 -6.70 2.53 13.02
C SER A 48 -5.84 3.72 12.58
N ALA A 49 -4.96 4.22 13.46
CA ALA A 49 -4.10 5.35 13.11
C ALA A 49 -3.02 4.94 12.08
N VAL A 50 -2.50 3.72 12.18
CA VAL A 50 -1.58 3.17 11.18
C VAL A 50 -2.27 2.96 9.83
N ALA A 51 -3.49 2.43 9.81
CA ALA A 51 -4.25 2.26 8.58
C ALA A 51 -4.59 3.60 7.92
N LEU A 52 -5.02 4.60 8.70
CA LEU A 52 -5.29 5.95 8.19
C LEU A 52 -4.01 6.60 7.64
N PHE A 53 -2.89 6.49 8.36
CA PHE A 53 -1.60 6.95 7.86
C PHE A 53 -1.24 6.26 6.55
N GLY A 54 -1.42 4.94 6.46
CA GLY A 54 -1.09 4.19 5.26
C GLY A 54 -1.95 4.59 4.06
N PHE A 55 -3.24 4.83 4.28
CA PHE A 55 -4.14 5.34 3.25
C PHE A 55 -3.73 6.73 2.75
N LEU A 56 -3.48 7.67 3.66
CA LEU A 56 -3.07 9.03 3.29
C LEU A 56 -1.69 9.06 2.62
N PHE A 57 -0.75 8.24 3.11
CA PHE A 57 0.57 8.11 2.51
C PHE A 57 0.46 7.52 1.10
N SER A 58 -0.33 6.48 0.90
CA SER A 58 -0.52 5.93 -0.44
C SER A 58 -1.25 6.91 -1.37
N LEU A 59 -2.24 7.65 -0.88
CA LEU A 59 -2.88 8.72 -1.67
C LEU A 59 -1.83 9.74 -2.13
N SER A 60 -0.87 10.10 -1.27
CA SER A 60 0.21 11.02 -1.64
C SER A 60 1.14 10.46 -2.73
N ILE A 61 1.37 9.14 -2.75
CA ILE A 61 2.15 8.46 -3.80
C ILE A 61 1.41 8.54 -5.13
N GLU A 62 0.15 8.13 -5.18
CA GLU A 62 -0.67 8.16 -6.40
C GLU A 62 -0.84 9.57 -6.95
N CYS A 63 -1.11 10.55 -6.09
CA CYS A 63 -1.17 11.96 -6.47
C CYS A 63 0.16 12.44 -7.06
N SER A 64 1.29 12.01 -6.49
CA SER A 64 2.62 12.36 -7.00
C SER A 64 2.87 11.73 -8.38
N GLN A 65 2.53 10.45 -8.57
CA GLN A 65 2.65 9.78 -9.88
C GLN A 65 1.79 10.46 -10.95
N PHE A 66 0.58 10.87 -10.59
CA PHE A 66 -0.32 11.61 -11.46
C PHE A 66 0.23 12.98 -11.85
N ILE A 67 0.65 13.80 -10.87
CA ILE A 67 1.18 15.15 -11.10
C ILE A 67 2.46 15.11 -11.93
N PHE A 68 3.37 14.18 -11.64
CA PHE A 68 4.64 14.07 -12.36
C PHE A 68 4.56 13.21 -13.62
N MET A 69 3.36 12.76 -14.02
CA MET A 69 3.11 11.95 -15.21
C MET A 69 3.98 10.66 -15.28
N LYS A 70 4.31 10.07 -14.13
CA LYS A 70 5.19 8.89 -14.04
C LYS A 70 4.45 7.55 -13.98
N GLY A 71 3.12 7.56 -13.96
CA GLY A 71 2.32 6.35 -13.80
C GLY A 71 0.82 6.61 -13.85
N TRP A 72 0.06 5.56 -13.53
CA TRP A 72 -1.38 5.62 -13.37
C TRP A 72 -1.72 5.97 -11.93
N PHE A 73 -2.77 6.77 -11.72
CA PHE A 73 -3.40 6.87 -10.40
C PHE A 73 -4.33 5.67 -10.24
N GLU A 74 -4.00 4.72 -9.37
CA GLU A 74 -4.76 3.47 -9.21
C GLU A 74 -5.26 3.26 -7.78
N ILE A 75 -6.58 3.08 -7.63
CA ILE A 75 -7.17 2.79 -6.31
C ILE A 75 -6.70 1.43 -5.75
N ASP A 76 -6.42 0.47 -6.64
CA ASP A 76 -5.89 -0.85 -6.26
C ASP A 76 -4.56 -0.68 -5.51
N ASP A 77 -3.63 0.08 -6.09
CA ASP A 77 -2.32 0.36 -5.50
C ASP A 77 -2.45 1.07 -4.15
N MET A 78 -3.43 1.96 -3.99
CA MET A 78 -3.74 2.55 -2.69
C MET A 78 -4.08 1.51 -1.62
N ILE A 79 -4.87 0.51 -1.97
CA ILE A 79 -5.27 -0.57 -1.07
C ILE A 79 -4.06 -1.44 -0.72
N HIS A 80 -3.26 -1.83 -1.72
CA HIS A 80 -2.09 -2.69 -1.54
C HIS A 80 -0.98 -2.04 -0.73
N ASN A 81 -0.68 -0.77 -1.00
CA ASN A 81 0.28 0.01 -0.23
C ASN A 81 -0.16 0.18 1.24
N THR A 82 -1.44 0.50 1.46
CA THR A 82 -2.01 0.58 2.82
C THR A 82 -1.90 -0.76 3.54
N LEU A 83 -2.20 -1.87 2.85
CA LEU A 83 -2.07 -3.22 3.39
C LEU A 83 -0.62 -3.52 3.78
N GLY A 84 0.36 -3.15 2.94
CA GLY A 84 1.78 -3.28 3.26
C GLY A 84 2.18 -2.58 4.56
N ILE A 85 1.74 -1.32 4.75
CA ILE A 85 1.99 -0.57 5.99
C ILE A 85 1.36 -1.27 7.20
N VAL A 86 0.11 -1.73 7.09
CA VAL A 86 -0.57 -2.45 8.18
C VAL A 86 0.16 -3.76 8.52
N LEU A 87 0.57 -4.54 7.52
CA LEU A 87 1.30 -5.79 7.73
C LEU A 87 2.67 -5.56 8.38
N GLY A 88 3.43 -4.55 7.91
CA GLY A 88 4.68 -4.15 8.54
C GLY A 88 4.52 -3.77 10.01
N TYR A 89 3.45 -3.04 10.32
CA TYR A 89 3.11 -2.70 11.70
C TYR A 89 2.73 -3.92 12.54
N MET A 90 1.97 -4.87 11.97
CA MET A 90 1.63 -6.12 12.65
C MET A 90 2.88 -6.95 12.99
N ILE A 91 3.89 -6.96 12.10
CA ILE A 91 5.18 -7.62 12.37
C ILE A 91 5.87 -6.94 13.56
N TYR A 92 5.95 -5.61 13.60
CA TYR A 92 6.49 -4.88 14.74
C TYR A 92 5.76 -5.22 16.05
N LYS A 93 4.43 -5.23 16.04
CA LYS A 93 3.62 -5.57 17.23
C LYS A 93 3.88 -7.00 17.72
N LYS A 94 4.09 -7.95 16.81
CA LYS A 94 4.41 -9.34 17.16
C LYS A 94 5.80 -9.48 17.77
N LEU A 95 6.80 -8.75 17.25
CA LEU A 95 8.18 -8.81 17.74
C LEU A 95 8.41 -8.05 19.05
N LYS A 96 7.59 -7.04 19.35
CA LYS A 96 7.66 -6.28 20.61
C LYS A 96 6.87 -6.89 21.76
N ARG A 97 6.02 -7.89 21.49
CA ARG A 97 5.33 -8.68 22.51
C ARG A 97 6.29 -9.71 23.10
#